data_AF-A0A1Y3B8L0-F1
#
_entry.id   AF-A0A1Y3B8L0-F1
#
_cell.length_a   1.000
_cell.length_b   1.000
_cell.length_c   1.000
_cell.angle_alpha   90.00
_cell.angle_beta   90.00
_cell.angle_gamma   90.00
#
_symmetry.space_group_name_H-M   'P 1'
#
loop_
_entity.id
_entity.type
_entity.pdbx_description
1 polymer ?
#
loop_
_entity_poly.entity_id
_entity_poly.type
_entity_poly.pdbx_seq_one_letter_code
_entity_poly.pdbx_strand_id
1 'polypeptide(L)'
;MEDEYVIIHYQPTMQNGHHTESKSCEMNVFHKSFVFLGIFDGHGGDMAARYTRQNLCRNIVRQRKFWSNDDDQVCLAIHKGFVRTQKEMMHEVEKWPRTTTGLPSTSGTTASVLFIMNGKYYTGHVGDSRIVLGRKVKSSTRWQACPMTRDHKPESPRERKRIEATGGQVMNKSGIGRVVWNRPRRIIRSDDSTIQVVYDLIPFLSVARSLGDLWSLNRRLNKFIVSPEPDHPMAFGI
;
A
#
# COMPACT_ATOMS: atom_id res chain seq x y z
N MET A 1 9.07 -13.60 8.26
CA MET A 1 7.99 -12.84 7.61
C MET A 1 7.22 -13.86 6.82
N GLU A 2 5.91 -13.92 7.02
CA GLU A 2 5.03 -14.67 6.13
C GLU A 2 4.46 -13.66 5.15
N ASP A 3 4.61 -13.92 3.86
CA ASP A 3 3.97 -13.12 2.83
C ASP A 3 2.46 -13.38 2.92
N GLU A 4 1.69 -12.32 3.12
CA GLU A 4 0.23 -12.42 3.23
C GLU A 4 -0.37 -12.21 1.84
N TYR A 5 -1.21 -13.13 1.38
CA TYR A 5 -1.97 -12.97 0.14
C TYR A 5 -3.47 -13.06 0.40
N VAL A 6 -4.26 -12.47 -0.50
CA VAL A 6 -5.72 -12.55 -0.44
C VAL A 6 -6.33 -12.58 -1.82
N ILE A 7 -7.36 -13.41 -1.97
CA ILE A 7 -8.22 -13.47 -3.14
C ILE A 7 -9.65 -13.23 -2.65
N ILE A 8 -10.29 -12.16 -3.11
CA ILE A 8 -11.67 -11.84 -2.78
C ILE A 8 -12.48 -11.82 -4.07
N HIS A 9 -13.48 -12.69 -4.14
CA HIS A 9 -14.51 -12.65 -5.17
C HIS A 9 -15.73 -11.93 -4.60
N TYR A 10 -16.04 -10.75 -5.11
CA TYR A 10 -17.23 -10.02 -4.70
C TYR A 10 -18.35 -10.23 -5.72
N GLN A 11 -19.45 -10.80 -5.25
CA GLN A 11 -20.72 -10.92 -5.97
C GLN A 11 -21.77 -10.17 -5.14
N PRO A 12 -22.55 -9.24 -5.71
CA PRO A 12 -23.66 -8.63 -4.98
C PRO A 12 -24.68 -9.70 -4.60
N THR A 13 -25.09 -9.76 -3.32
CA THR A 13 -26.25 -10.57 -2.92
C THR A 13 -27.53 -9.87 -3.38
N MET A 14 -28.40 -10.60 -4.08
CA MET A 14 -29.77 -10.17 -4.37
C MET A 14 -30.51 -9.98 -3.04
N GLN A 15 -30.77 -8.74 -2.62
CA GLN A 15 -31.81 -8.51 -1.62
C GLN A 15 -33.15 -8.59 -2.35
N ASN A 16 -33.84 -9.73 -2.26
CA ASN A 16 -35.25 -9.84 -2.61
C ASN A 16 -36.08 -9.01 -1.62
N GLY A 17 -36.25 -7.72 -1.92
CA GLY A 17 -37.29 -6.90 -1.30
C GLY A 17 -38.62 -7.23 -1.95
N HIS A 18 -39.56 -7.79 -1.18
CA HIS A 18 -40.95 -7.88 -1.57
C HIS A 18 -41.51 -6.48 -1.87
N HIS A 19 -41.77 -6.17 -3.14
CA HIS A 19 -42.68 -5.09 -3.52
C HIS A 19 -43.60 -5.56 -4.65
N THR A 20 -44.89 -5.41 -4.39
CA THR A 20 -46.03 -5.67 -5.24
C THR A 20 -46.03 -4.77 -6.49
N GLU A 21 -46.20 -5.42 -7.65
CA GLU A 21 -46.70 -5.00 -8.96
C GLU A 21 -46.44 -3.61 -9.58
N SER A 22 -46.03 -3.70 -10.86
CA SER A 22 -46.33 -2.83 -12.01
C SER A 22 -45.40 -1.64 -12.35
N LYS A 23 -44.36 -1.94 -13.13
CA LYS A 23 -44.15 -1.47 -14.52
C LYS A 23 -42.83 -2.04 -15.04
N SER A 24 -42.89 -2.75 -16.15
CA SER A 24 -41.74 -3.30 -16.87
C SER A 24 -40.84 -2.19 -17.39
N CYS A 25 -39.85 -1.82 -16.60
CA CYS A 25 -38.58 -1.34 -17.10
C CYS A 25 -37.58 -2.45 -16.76
N GLU A 26 -37.07 -3.15 -17.77
CA GLU A 26 -35.88 -3.99 -17.58
C GLU A 26 -34.73 -3.07 -17.20
N MET A 27 -34.62 -2.75 -15.91
CA MET A 27 -33.38 -2.29 -15.36
C MET A 27 -32.43 -3.47 -15.50
N ASN A 28 -31.56 -3.41 -16.51
CA ASN A 28 -30.32 -4.16 -16.51
C ASN A 28 -29.56 -3.78 -15.24
N VAL A 29 -29.85 -4.45 -14.14
CA VAL A 29 -29.05 -4.42 -12.93
C VAL A 29 -27.76 -5.13 -13.31
N PHE A 30 -26.82 -4.38 -13.88
CA PHE A 30 -25.46 -4.87 -14.02
C PHE A 30 -24.98 -5.22 -12.61
N HIS A 31 -24.93 -6.51 -12.30
CA HIS A 31 -24.33 -7.01 -11.07
C HIS A 31 -22.87 -6.56 -11.08
N LYS A 32 -22.57 -5.49 -10.33
CA LYS A 32 -21.22 -4.98 -10.21
C LYS A 32 -20.41 -5.95 -9.35
N SER A 33 -19.65 -6.80 -10.02
CA SER A 33 -18.75 -7.77 -9.40
C SER A 33 -17.30 -7.38 -9.67
N PHE A 34 -16.39 -7.83 -8.81
CA PHE A 34 -14.97 -7.74 -9.05
C PHE A 34 -14.24 -8.95 -8.47
N VAL A 35 -13.05 -9.21 -8.99
CA VAL A 35 -12.03 -10.03 -8.34
C VAL A 35 -10.97 -9.10 -7.79
N PHE A 36 -10.58 -9.28 -6.52
CA PHE A 36 -9.47 -8.58 -5.90
C PHE A 36 -8.39 -9.58 -5.53
N LEU A 37 -7.18 -9.35 -6.03
CA LEU A 37 -5.97 -10.09 -5.66
C LEU A 37 -5.04 -9.11 -4.95
N GLY A 38 -4.44 -9.52 -3.84
CA GLY A 38 -3.47 -8.71 -3.11
C GLY A 38 -2.34 -9.56 -2.56
N ILE A 39 -1.12 -9.04 -2.64
CA ILE A 39 0.07 -9.57 -1.95
C ILE A 39 0.66 -8.47 -1.05
N PHE A 40 0.99 -8.86 0.18
CA PHE A 40 1.45 -7.98 1.25
C PHE A 40 2.65 -8.63 1.95
N ASP A 41 3.85 -8.36 1.44
CA ASP A 41 5.11 -8.73 2.10
C ASP A 41 5.34 -7.75 3.26
N GLY A 42 5.27 -8.24 4.49
CA GLY A 42 5.33 -7.45 5.72
C GLY A 42 6.70 -7.45 6.36
N HIS A 43 7.19 -6.30 6.82
CA HIS A 43 8.48 -6.15 7.49
C HIS A 43 8.39 -5.42 8.83
N GLY A 44 9.40 -5.59 9.70
CA GLY A 44 9.40 -4.95 11.02
C GLY A 44 8.29 -5.42 11.97
N GLY A 45 7.68 -6.58 11.68
CA GLY A 45 6.48 -7.14 12.29
C GLY A 45 5.41 -7.44 11.24
N ASP A 46 4.43 -8.28 11.56
CA ASP A 46 3.34 -8.71 10.66
C ASP A 46 2.09 -7.79 10.73
N MET A 47 2.01 -6.92 11.74
CA MET A 47 0.84 -6.09 12.03
C MET A 47 0.35 -5.26 10.84
N ALA A 48 1.24 -4.60 10.11
CA ALA A 48 0.88 -3.78 8.95
C ALA A 48 0.38 -4.62 7.77
N ALA A 49 1.00 -5.78 7.50
CA ALA A 49 0.56 -6.71 6.45
C ALA A 49 -0.83 -7.27 6.76
N ARG A 50 -1.02 -7.76 7.99
CA ARG A 50 -2.31 -8.28 8.46
C ARG A 50 -3.41 -7.22 8.44
N TYR A 51 -3.10 -5.99 8.87
CA TYR A 51 -4.06 -4.88 8.82
C TYR A 51 -4.42 -4.52 7.38
N THR A 52 -3.43 -4.47 6.48
CA THR A 52 -3.63 -4.18 5.06
C THR A 52 -4.53 -5.25 4.42
N ARG A 53 -4.23 -6.53 4.65
CA ARG A 53 -5.03 -7.65 4.14
C ARG A 53 -6.51 -7.54 4.51
N GLN A 54 -6.79 -7.15 5.75
CA GLN A 54 -8.16 -7.06 6.27
C GLN A 54 -8.92 -5.83 5.78
N ASN A 55 -8.24 -4.71 5.53
CA ASN A 55 -8.90 -3.41 5.39
C ASN A 55 -8.74 -2.76 4.01
N LEU A 56 -7.66 -3.04 3.27
CA LEU A 56 -7.33 -2.28 2.04
C LEU A 56 -8.43 -2.38 0.98
N CYS A 57 -8.88 -3.60 0.66
CA CYS A 57 -9.95 -3.81 -0.33
C CYS A 57 -11.22 -3.05 0.06
N ARG A 58 -11.66 -3.19 1.31
CA ARG A 58 -12.84 -2.49 1.84
C ARG A 58 -12.68 -0.96 1.74
N ASN A 59 -11.51 -0.45 2.07
CA ASN A 59 -11.22 0.99 2.05
C ASN A 59 -11.16 1.55 0.63
N ILE A 60 -10.77 0.76 -0.37
CA ILE A 60 -10.83 1.10 -1.79
C ILE A 60 -12.28 1.09 -2.29
N VAL A 61 -13.02 -0.01 -2.06
CA VAL A 61 -14.39 -0.20 -2.58
C VAL A 61 -15.36 0.85 -2.04
N ARG A 62 -15.13 1.35 -0.82
CA ARG A 62 -15.92 2.41 -0.19
C ARG A 62 -15.61 3.82 -0.70
N GLN A 63 -14.57 4.00 -1.53
CA GLN A 63 -14.30 5.31 -2.10
C GLN A 63 -15.38 5.71 -3.09
N ARG A 64 -15.73 6.99 -3.07
CA ARG A 64 -16.64 7.58 -4.05
C ARG A 64 -16.08 7.33 -5.45
N LYS A 65 -16.95 6.89 -6.37
CA LYS A 65 -16.64 6.59 -7.77
C LYS A 65 -15.78 5.33 -8.03
N PHE A 66 -15.52 4.48 -7.03
CA PHE A 66 -14.92 3.15 -7.29
C PHE A 66 -15.70 2.34 -8.33
N TRP A 67 -17.04 2.42 -8.30
CA TRP A 67 -17.93 1.73 -9.23
C TRP A 67 -18.28 2.56 -10.49
N SER A 68 -17.46 3.55 -10.83
CA SER A 68 -17.65 4.37 -12.02
C SER A 68 -17.26 3.59 -13.29
N ASN A 69 -17.73 4.07 -14.44
CA ASN A 69 -17.26 3.62 -15.76
C ASN A 69 -16.08 4.47 -16.26
N ASP A 70 -15.69 5.49 -15.50
CA ASP A 70 -14.54 6.36 -15.76
C ASP A 70 -13.30 5.79 -15.04
N ASP A 71 -12.32 5.36 -15.84
CA ASP A 71 -11.12 4.67 -15.36
C ASP A 71 -10.31 5.55 -14.39
N ASP A 72 -10.19 6.85 -14.66
CA ASP A 72 -9.43 7.77 -13.82
C ASP A 72 -10.07 7.90 -12.43
N GLN A 73 -11.41 7.79 -12.36
CA GLN A 73 -12.13 7.82 -11.09
C GLN A 73 -11.95 6.52 -10.30
N VAL A 74 -11.88 5.37 -10.97
CA VAL A 74 -11.56 4.08 -10.32
C VAL A 74 -10.12 4.10 -9.82
N CYS A 75 -9.18 4.59 -10.65
CA CYS A 75 -7.79 4.76 -10.27
C CYS A 75 -7.62 5.71 -9.07
N LEU A 76 -8.33 6.83 -9.07
CA LEU A 76 -8.35 7.76 -7.94
C LEU A 76 -8.96 7.13 -6.68
N ALA A 77 -9.98 6.29 -6.81
CA ALA A 77 -10.55 5.52 -5.70
C ALA A 77 -9.53 4.53 -5.13
N ILE A 78 -8.75 3.84 -5.97
CA ILE A 78 -7.67 2.96 -5.51
C ILE A 78 -6.63 3.75 -4.72
N HIS A 79 -6.13 4.87 -5.27
CA HIS A 79 -5.16 5.73 -4.58
C HIS A 79 -5.67 6.20 -3.21
N LYS A 80 -6.92 6.70 -3.16
CA LYS A 80 -7.56 7.14 -1.90
C LYS A 80 -7.71 6.00 -0.89
N GLY A 81 -7.96 4.77 -1.34
CA GLY A 81 -8.04 3.61 -0.46
C GLY A 81 -6.72 3.26 0.22
N PHE A 82 -5.59 3.41 -0.48
CA PHE A 82 -4.25 3.27 0.13
C PHE A 82 -4.00 4.34 1.19
N VAL A 83 -4.21 5.62 0.83
CA VAL A 83 -4.05 6.76 1.76
C VAL A 83 -4.96 6.63 2.97
N ARG A 84 -6.21 6.19 2.78
CA ARG A 84 -7.16 5.91 3.86
C ARG A 84 -6.63 4.81 4.78
N THR A 85 -6.13 3.71 4.22
CA THR A 85 -5.62 2.57 4.99
C THR A 85 -4.41 2.97 5.83
N GLN A 86 -3.47 3.74 5.27
CA GLN A 86 -2.35 4.33 6.02
C GLN A 86 -2.86 5.19 7.20
N LYS A 87 -3.83 6.07 6.94
CA LYS A 87 -4.38 6.95 7.97
C LYS A 87 -5.08 6.14 9.08
N GLU A 88 -5.77 5.06 8.75
CA GLU A 88 -6.39 4.21 9.77
C GLU A 88 -5.34 3.48 10.61
N MET A 89 -4.24 2.99 10.03
CA MET A 89 -3.13 2.39 10.79
C MET A 89 -2.51 3.36 11.82
N MET A 90 -2.49 4.67 11.55
CA MET A 90 -2.03 5.66 12.53
C MET A 90 -2.82 5.64 13.84
N HIS A 91 -4.07 5.20 13.82
CA HIS A 91 -4.92 5.06 15.01
C HIS A 91 -4.79 3.68 15.68
N GLU A 92 -4.09 2.74 15.04
CA GLU A 92 -3.90 1.37 15.50
C GLU A 92 -2.50 1.12 16.06
N VAL A 93 -1.51 1.93 15.66
CA VAL A 93 -0.09 1.73 16.00
C VAL A 93 0.20 1.64 17.50
N GLU A 94 -0.60 2.32 18.33
CA GLU A 94 -0.43 2.27 19.79
C GLU A 94 -0.78 0.90 20.39
N LYS A 95 -1.61 0.12 19.69
CA LYS A 95 -1.99 -1.25 20.08
C LYS A 95 -0.98 -2.29 19.60
N TRP A 96 -0.07 -1.93 18.70
CA TRP A 96 0.92 -2.84 18.15
C TRP A 96 2.11 -3.01 19.11
N PRO A 97 2.77 -4.17 19.11
CA PRO A 97 3.97 -4.39 19.91
C PRO A 97 5.02 -3.32 19.63
N ARG A 98 5.55 -2.72 20.70
CA ARG A 98 6.65 -1.76 20.63
C ARG A 98 7.96 -2.46 20.27
N THR A 99 8.93 -1.70 19.79
CA THR A 99 10.30 -2.20 19.60
C THR A 99 10.90 -2.61 20.95
N THR A 100 11.98 -3.38 20.92
CA THR A 100 12.76 -3.74 22.12
C THR A 100 13.29 -2.52 22.88
N THR A 101 13.44 -1.37 22.21
CA THR A 101 13.84 -0.09 22.81
C THR A 101 12.65 0.76 23.27
N GLY A 102 11.43 0.20 23.28
CA GLY A 102 10.20 0.88 23.70
C GLY A 102 9.65 1.92 22.72
N LEU A 103 10.19 2.00 21.50
CA LEU A 103 9.67 2.88 20.45
C LEU A 103 8.40 2.29 19.82
N PRO A 104 7.55 3.12 19.18
CA PRO A 104 6.41 2.61 18.40
C PRO A 104 6.83 1.56 17.38
N SER A 105 5.91 0.66 17.06
CA SER A 105 6.13 -0.41 16.07
C SER A 105 6.71 0.13 14.76
N THR A 106 7.69 -0.60 14.20
CA THR A 106 8.26 -0.33 12.89
C THR A 106 7.61 -1.17 11.79
N SER A 107 6.45 -1.79 12.07
CA SER A 107 5.79 -2.67 11.10
C SER A 107 5.35 -1.88 9.87
N GLY A 108 5.68 -2.41 8.71
CA GLY A 108 5.27 -1.92 7.41
C GLY A 108 5.04 -3.09 6.46
N THR A 109 4.54 -2.80 5.27
CA THR A 109 4.29 -3.83 4.26
C THR A 109 4.30 -3.26 2.85
N THR A 110 4.82 -4.03 1.90
CA THR A 110 4.52 -3.81 0.49
C THR A 110 3.03 -4.07 0.25
N ALA A 111 2.47 -3.52 -0.83
CA ALA A 111 1.13 -3.89 -1.24
C ALA A 111 1.04 -3.80 -2.75
N SER A 112 0.79 -4.94 -3.39
CA SER A 112 0.48 -4.99 -4.82
C SER A 112 -0.88 -5.62 -5.00
N VAL A 113 -1.82 -4.85 -5.54
CA VAL A 113 -3.21 -5.28 -5.70
C VAL A 113 -3.67 -5.19 -7.15
N LEU A 114 -4.55 -6.12 -7.53
CA LEU A 114 -5.20 -6.18 -8.83
C LEU A 114 -6.72 -6.27 -8.64
N PHE A 115 -7.45 -5.35 -9.24
CA PHE A 115 -8.90 -5.47 -9.43
C PHE A 115 -9.18 -5.93 -10.86
N ILE A 116 -10.04 -6.94 -11.01
CA ILE A 116 -10.59 -7.38 -12.29
C ILE A 116 -12.08 -7.06 -12.26
N MET A 117 -12.51 -6.07 -13.05
CA MET A 117 -13.91 -5.65 -13.11
C MET A 117 -14.22 -4.96 -14.44
N ASN A 118 -15.45 -5.09 -14.93
CA ASN A 118 -15.93 -4.43 -16.16
C ASN A 118 -15.02 -4.67 -17.38
N GLY A 119 -14.47 -5.87 -17.53
CA GLY A 119 -13.57 -6.18 -18.64
C GLY A 119 -12.22 -5.45 -18.59
N LYS A 120 -11.81 -4.99 -17.40
CA LYS A 120 -10.56 -4.24 -17.18
C LYS A 120 -9.81 -4.73 -15.95
N TYR A 121 -8.51 -4.45 -15.96
CA TYR A 121 -7.59 -4.63 -14.84
C TYR A 121 -7.18 -3.28 -14.26
N TYR A 122 -7.21 -3.14 -12.93
CA TYR A 122 -6.71 -1.96 -12.23
C TYR A 122 -5.69 -2.34 -11.17
N THR A 123 -4.56 -1.64 -11.12
CA THR A 123 -3.47 -1.96 -10.18
C THR A 123 -3.24 -0.86 -9.14
N GLY A 124 -2.99 -1.24 -7.89
CA GLY A 124 -2.43 -0.35 -6.87
C GLY A 124 -1.13 -0.95 -6.33
N HIS A 125 -0.05 -0.16 -6.25
CA HIS A 125 1.27 -0.72 -5.92
C HIS A 125 2.14 0.23 -5.07
N VAL A 126 2.63 -0.28 -3.94
CA VAL A 126 3.74 0.25 -3.14
C VAL A 126 4.71 -0.88 -2.76
N GLY A 127 6.00 -0.57 -2.72
CA GLY A 127 7.05 -1.54 -2.36
C GLY A 127 7.75 -2.16 -3.56
N ASP A 128 8.27 -3.37 -3.37
CA ASP A 128 9.06 -4.12 -4.34
C ASP A 128 8.54 -5.56 -4.59
N SER A 129 7.33 -5.87 -4.10
CA SER A 129 6.49 -6.92 -4.68
C SER A 129 6.15 -6.60 -6.15
N ARG A 130 5.66 -7.58 -6.93
CA ARG A 130 5.43 -7.36 -8.37
C ARG A 130 4.18 -8.03 -8.92
N ILE A 131 3.50 -7.34 -9.84
CA ILE A 131 2.45 -7.91 -10.70
C ILE A 131 3.01 -8.06 -12.10
N VAL A 132 2.91 -9.26 -12.66
CA VAL A 132 3.35 -9.57 -14.03
C VAL A 132 2.22 -10.25 -14.78
N LEU A 133 1.79 -9.67 -15.89
CA LEU A 133 0.78 -10.25 -16.77
C LEU A 133 1.47 -11.13 -17.82
N GLY A 134 1.10 -12.41 -17.88
CA GLY A 134 1.49 -13.29 -18.98
C GLY A 134 0.59 -13.03 -20.19
N ARG A 135 1.16 -12.61 -21.32
CA ARG A 135 0.43 -12.44 -22.59
C ARG A 135 0.87 -13.50 -23.60
N LYS A 136 -0.07 -14.31 -24.09
CA LYS A 136 0.21 -15.27 -25.16
C LYS A 136 0.43 -14.52 -26.48
N VAL A 137 1.58 -14.73 -27.11
CA VAL A 137 1.88 -14.14 -28.43
C VAL A 137 1.20 -15.01 -29.49
N LYS A 138 0.33 -14.42 -30.33
CA LYS A 138 -0.49 -15.18 -31.30
C LYS A 138 0.33 -16.09 -32.23
N SER A 139 1.56 -15.69 -32.56
CA SER A 139 2.48 -16.41 -33.45
C SER A 139 3.49 -17.30 -32.73
N SER A 140 3.39 -17.47 -31.40
CA SER A 140 4.38 -18.23 -30.62
C SER A 140 3.72 -19.14 -29.61
N THR A 141 4.38 -20.26 -29.30
CA THR A 141 4.07 -21.09 -28.13
C THR A 141 4.54 -20.45 -26.81
N ARG A 142 5.32 -19.37 -26.88
CA ARG A 142 5.86 -18.66 -25.72
C ARG A 142 4.90 -17.58 -25.20
N TRP A 143 4.90 -17.42 -23.88
CA TRP A 143 4.24 -16.31 -23.20
C TRP A 143 5.23 -15.15 -23.06
N GLN A 144 4.74 -13.93 -23.27
CA GLN A 144 5.47 -12.70 -22.95
C GLN A 144 5.12 -12.27 -21.52
N ALA A 145 6.14 -12.03 -20.70
CA ALA A 145 5.97 -11.43 -19.39
C ALA A 145 5.88 -9.91 -19.52
N CYS A 146 4.76 -9.34 -19.08
CA CYS A 146 4.50 -7.90 -19.09
C CYS A 146 4.45 -7.39 -17.65
N PRO A 147 5.52 -6.77 -17.13
CA PRO A 147 5.50 -6.15 -15.81
C PRO A 147 4.44 -5.04 -15.75
N MET A 148 3.55 -5.14 -14.77
CA MET A 148 2.46 -4.18 -14.56
C MET A 148 2.81 -3.16 -13.46
N THR A 149 3.87 -3.45 -12.69
CA THR A 149 4.37 -2.60 -11.61
C THR A 149 5.87 -2.41 -11.73
N ARG A 150 6.38 -1.37 -11.07
CA ARG A 150 7.79 -1.05 -10.98
C ARG A 150 8.19 -0.94 -9.52
N ASP A 151 9.27 -1.62 -9.15
CA ASP A 151 9.76 -1.62 -7.78
C ASP A 151 10.11 -0.21 -7.29
N HIS A 152 9.69 0.07 -6.07
CA HIS A 152 10.00 1.30 -5.36
C HIS A 152 11.28 1.13 -4.53
N LYS A 153 12.44 1.11 -5.21
CA LYS A 153 13.75 1.02 -4.55
C LYS A 153 14.27 2.41 -4.14
N PRO A 154 14.80 2.59 -2.90
CA PRO A 154 15.34 3.86 -2.43
C PRO A 154 16.42 4.47 -3.31
N GLU A 155 17.26 3.63 -3.93
CA GLU A 155 18.33 4.04 -4.83
C GLU A 155 17.85 4.49 -6.21
N SER A 156 16.59 4.22 -6.57
CA SER A 156 16.06 4.67 -7.86
C SER A 156 15.99 6.20 -7.91
N PRO A 157 16.38 6.87 -9.01
CA PRO A 157 16.47 8.33 -9.05
C PRO A 157 15.16 9.05 -8.67
N ARG A 158 14.01 8.49 -9.09
CA ARG A 158 12.67 9.01 -8.76
C ARG A 158 12.40 8.96 -7.25
N GLU A 159 12.63 7.82 -6.63
CA GLU A 159 12.34 7.66 -5.20
C GLU A 159 13.36 8.36 -4.33
N ARG A 160 14.65 8.34 -4.70
CA ARG A 160 15.69 9.08 -3.98
C ARG A 160 15.36 10.57 -3.91
N LYS A 161 15.04 11.18 -5.06
CA LYS A 161 14.63 12.60 -5.13
C LYS A 161 13.40 12.87 -4.26
N ARG A 162 12.41 11.97 -4.26
CA ARG A 162 11.20 12.09 -3.42
C ARG A 162 11.54 12.02 -1.93
N ILE A 163 12.36 11.06 -1.52
CA ILE A 163 12.82 10.85 -0.14
C ILE A 163 13.57 12.09 0.37
N GLU A 164 14.51 12.60 -0.40
CA GLU A 164 15.30 13.79 -0.05
C GLU A 164 14.40 15.05 0.04
N ALA A 165 13.45 15.20 -0.88
CA ALA A 165 12.48 16.31 -0.86
C ALA A 165 11.51 16.26 0.34
N THR A 166 11.31 15.10 0.97
CA THR A 166 10.54 14.97 2.22
C THR A 166 11.41 15.01 3.47
N GLY A 167 12.69 15.40 3.34
CA GLY A 167 13.64 15.52 4.44
C GLY A 167 14.18 14.20 4.95
N GLY A 168 14.01 13.11 4.18
CA GLY A 168 14.66 11.83 4.44
C GLY A 168 16.04 11.73 3.78
N GLN A 169 16.70 10.60 4.02
CA GLN A 169 18.01 10.31 3.46
C GLN A 169 18.05 8.85 2.96
N VAL A 170 18.84 8.61 1.92
CA VAL A 170 19.18 7.27 1.45
C VAL A 170 20.66 7.02 1.71
N MET A 171 20.99 5.91 2.38
CA MET A 171 22.36 5.45 2.62
C MET A 171 22.56 4.07 2.01
N ASN A 172 23.77 3.80 1.53
CA ASN A 172 24.14 2.47 1.08
C ASN A 172 24.53 1.61 2.28
N LYS A 173 23.99 0.39 2.36
CA LYS A 173 24.43 -0.65 3.30
C LYS A 173 24.65 -1.94 2.52
N SER A 174 25.91 -2.36 2.41
CA SER A 174 26.30 -3.58 1.70
C SER A 174 25.79 -3.64 0.26
N GLY A 175 25.90 -2.54 -0.49
CA GLY A 175 25.46 -2.45 -1.88
C GLY A 175 23.97 -2.11 -2.06
N ILE A 176 23.16 -2.14 -0.99
CA ILE A 176 21.71 -1.91 -1.06
C ILE A 176 21.37 -0.51 -0.56
N GLY A 177 20.57 0.24 -1.32
CA GLY A 177 20.02 1.52 -0.91
C GLY A 177 19.01 1.33 0.23
N ARG A 178 19.17 2.10 1.31
CA ARG A 178 18.29 2.05 2.48
C ARG A 178 17.78 3.43 2.83
N VAL A 179 16.47 3.56 3.06
CA VAL A 179 15.90 4.73 3.71
C VAL A 179 16.42 4.78 5.15
N VAL A 180 16.95 5.93 5.55
CA VAL A 180 17.51 6.14 6.88
C VAL A 180 16.39 6.38 7.88
N TRP A 181 16.41 5.64 8.99
CA TRP A 181 15.62 5.95 10.17
C TRP A 181 16.44 6.82 11.11
N ASN A 182 15.97 8.05 11.35
CA ASN A 182 16.47 8.94 12.39
C ASN A 182 15.89 8.46 13.73
N ARG A 183 16.52 7.44 14.33
CA ARG A 183 16.00 6.76 15.52
C ARG A 183 16.33 7.57 16.77
N PRO A 184 15.35 8.02 17.56
CA PRO A 184 15.62 8.74 18.80
C PRO A 184 16.20 7.79 19.85
N ARG A 185 17.23 8.26 20.56
CA ARG A 185 17.88 7.59 21.69
C ARG A 185 17.97 8.57 22.85
N ARG A 186 17.47 8.17 24.01
CA ARG A 186 17.54 8.96 25.25
C ARG A 186 18.85 8.69 25.96
N ILE A 187 19.54 9.74 26.36
CA ILE A 187 20.73 9.70 27.21
C ILE A 187 20.37 10.40 28.51
N ILE A 188 20.53 9.69 29.63
CA ILE A 188 20.41 10.26 30.97
C ILE A 188 21.83 10.60 31.41
N ARG A 189 22.11 11.88 31.67
CA ARG A 189 23.41 12.27 32.21
C ARG A 189 23.45 12.01 33.72
N SER A 190 24.57 11.47 34.19
CA SER A 190 24.78 11.02 35.56
C SER A 190 24.70 12.15 36.60
N ASP A 191 24.90 13.39 36.16
CA ASP A 191 25.15 14.56 36.98
C ASP A 191 23.93 15.47 37.17
N ASP A 192 22.94 15.47 36.26
CA ASP A 192 21.94 16.56 36.24
C ASP A 192 20.47 16.16 36.08
N SER A 193 20.12 14.88 36.11
CA SER A 193 18.74 14.40 35.85
C SER A 193 18.09 14.92 34.54
N THR A 194 18.88 15.56 33.66
CA THR A 194 18.47 16.06 32.36
C THR A 194 18.47 14.92 31.34
N ILE A 195 17.36 14.79 30.61
CA ILE A 195 17.22 13.81 29.53
C ILE A 195 17.60 14.50 28.21
N GLN A 196 18.70 14.08 27.61
CA GLN A 196 19.07 14.49 26.26
C GLN A 196 18.56 13.48 25.24
N VAL A 197 17.87 13.95 24.20
CA VAL A 197 17.49 13.11 23.05
C VAL A 197 18.49 13.33 21.94
N VAL A 198 19.17 12.26 21.52
CA VAL A 198 20.03 12.24 20.33
C VAL A 198 19.40 11.33 19.27
N TYR A 199 19.89 11.40 18.03
CA TYR A 199 19.36 10.62 16.91
C TYR A 199 20.46 9.77 16.28
N ASP A 200 20.23 8.46 16.21
CA ASP A 200 21.08 7.56 15.44
C ASP A 200 20.58 7.52 13.99
N LEU A 201 21.48 7.65 13.02
CA LEU A 201 21.17 7.49 11.59
C LEU A 201 21.31 6.02 11.20
N ILE A 202 20.18 5.32 11.09
CA ILE A 202 20.16 3.87 10.81
C ILE A 202 19.76 3.62 9.36
N PRO A 203 20.63 3.10 8.47
CA PRO A 203 20.22 2.60 7.15
C PRO A 203 19.29 1.40 7.33
N PHE A 204 17.98 1.65 7.29
CA PHE A 204 16.97 0.76 7.86
C PHE A 204 16.21 -0.02 6.78
N LEU A 205 15.48 0.67 5.90
CA LEU A 205 14.48 0.04 5.04
C LEU A 205 14.90 0.00 3.56
N SER A 206 14.81 -1.16 2.88
CA SER A 206 15.16 -1.32 1.45
C SER A 206 14.05 -1.00 0.46
N VAL A 207 12.90 -0.55 0.94
CA VAL A 207 11.78 -0.11 0.11
C VAL A 207 11.54 1.38 0.33
N ALA A 208 11.23 2.10 -0.74
CA ALA A 208 10.93 3.53 -0.69
C ALA A 208 9.45 3.82 -0.44
N ARG A 209 8.58 2.83 -0.68
CA ARG A 209 7.14 2.95 -0.49
C ARG A 209 6.60 1.70 0.18
N SER A 210 5.61 1.89 1.05
CA SER A 210 4.96 0.83 1.82
C SER A 210 3.74 1.41 2.54
N LEU A 211 2.82 0.55 2.98
CA LEU A 211 1.86 0.89 4.03
C LEU A 211 2.49 0.59 5.39
N GLY A 212 2.04 1.27 6.45
CA GLY A 212 2.67 1.22 7.76
C GLY A 212 3.88 2.15 7.81
N ASP A 213 5.03 1.65 8.30
CA ASP A 213 6.29 2.41 8.43
C ASP A 213 6.08 3.81 9.03
N LEU A 214 5.22 3.88 10.05
CA LEU A 214 4.72 5.14 10.59
C LEU A 214 5.80 5.98 11.27
N TRP A 215 6.92 5.34 11.62
CA TRP A 215 8.15 5.98 12.08
C TRP A 215 8.72 6.98 11.05
N SER A 216 8.38 6.84 9.77
CA SER A 216 8.90 7.65 8.67
C SER A 216 8.15 8.98 8.47
N LEU A 217 7.16 9.30 9.31
CA LEU A 217 6.42 10.56 9.23
C LEU A 217 7.33 11.75 9.57
N ASN A 218 7.61 12.58 8.57
CA ASN A 218 8.16 13.90 8.79
C ASN A 218 7.04 14.85 9.23
N ARG A 219 6.92 15.08 10.55
CA ARG A 219 5.87 15.91 11.14
C ARG A 219 5.89 17.36 10.66
N ARG A 220 7.08 17.92 10.38
CA ARG A 220 7.22 19.31 9.91
C ARG A 220 6.59 19.49 8.53
N LEU A 221 6.77 18.52 7.64
CA LEU A 221 6.24 18.55 6.28
C LEU A 221 4.87 17.87 6.16
N ASN A 222 4.41 17.21 7.23
CA ASN A 222 3.26 16.32 7.24
C ASN A 222 3.26 15.31 6.08
N LYS A 223 4.44 14.72 5.82
CA LYS A 223 4.66 13.76 4.73
C LYS A 223 5.48 12.57 5.22
N PHE A 224 5.16 11.39 4.74
CA PHE A 224 5.96 10.20 5.02
C PHE A 224 7.20 10.17 4.11
N ILE A 225 8.35 9.84 4.71
CA ILE A 225 9.59 9.59 3.99
C ILE A 225 9.44 8.29 3.19
N VAL A 226 8.91 7.24 3.79
CA VAL A 226 8.49 6.01 3.11
C VAL A 226 7.04 6.21 2.66
N SER A 227 6.80 6.43 1.37
CA SER A 227 5.49 6.90 0.92
C SER A 227 4.45 5.78 0.90
N PRO A 228 3.22 6.03 1.41
CA PRO A 228 2.09 5.11 1.29
C PRO A 228 1.32 5.27 -0.04
N GLU A 229 1.72 6.24 -0.86
CA GLU A 229 1.00 6.54 -2.09
C GLU A 229 1.36 5.53 -3.18
N PRO A 230 0.36 4.81 -3.72
CA PRO A 230 0.61 3.88 -4.79
C PRO A 230 1.06 4.65 -6.04
N ASP A 231 1.80 3.99 -6.91
CA ASP A 231 1.96 4.49 -8.28
C ASP A 231 0.59 4.77 -8.90
N HIS A 232 0.56 5.72 -9.84
CA HIS A 232 -0.67 6.12 -10.53
C HIS A 232 -1.36 4.86 -11.05
N PRO A 233 -2.52 4.47 -10.50
CA PRO A 233 -3.17 3.24 -10.90
C PRO A 233 -3.46 3.28 -12.40
N MET A 234 -3.17 2.19 -13.08
CA MET A 234 -3.39 2.07 -14.52
C MET A 234 -4.56 1.15 -14.77
N ALA A 235 -5.36 1.49 -15.78
CA ALA A 235 -6.40 0.64 -16.33
C ALA A 235 -5.88 -0.06 -17.59
N PHE A 236 -6.07 -1.37 -17.68
CA PHE A 236 -5.74 -2.16 -18.86
C PHE A 236 -6.98 -2.91 -19.34
N GLY A 237 -7.22 -2.91 -20.65
CA GLY A 237 -8.28 -3.72 -21.25
C GLY A 237 -7.92 -5.21 -21.25
N ILE A 238 -8.93 -6.06 -21.08
CA ILE A 238 -8.84 -7.53 -21.23
C ILE A 238 -8.88 -7.90 -22.72
#